data_AF-A0A8S1IRK4-F1
#
_entry.id   AF-A0A8S1IRK4-F1
#
_cell.length_a   1.000
_cell.length_b   1.000
_cell.length_c   1.000
_cell.angle_alpha   90.00
_cell.angle_beta   90.00
_cell.angle_gamma   90.00
#
_symmetry.space_group_name_H-M   'P 1'
#
loop_
_entity.id
_entity.type
_entity.pdbx_description
1 polymer ?
#
loop_
_entity_poly.entity_id
_entity_poly.type
_entity_poly.pdbx_seq_one_letter_code
_entity_poly.pdbx_strand_id
1 'polypeptide(L)'
;MRKQALQIRSCNSSDRCETQKWHREAERAKVELSSADREEATISLGDEPRGCDVNLTRKEFNGLTELLVPRLWAPLKAVGETAHIEWSGRPACETHETATSDSVDATKSADPYAPPPRRVTQVVLAGGSSQLPVVKELMTKLTGIRTLRCPVHPKLCVATGAAIFAGMMEGSVGRIEIMDGSYAWEMHGRATGFQPSL
;
A
#
# COMPACT_ATOMS: atom_id res chain seq x y z
N MET A 1 -28.21 11.40 10.26
CA MET A 1 -27.65 12.71 9.88
C MET A 1 -27.41 12.71 8.37
N ARG A 2 -28.13 13.56 7.63
CA ARG A 2 -28.03 13.65 6.16
C ARG A 2 -26.63 14.17 5.81
N LYS A 3 -25.79 13.30 5.23
CA LYS A 3 -24.53 13.72 4.60
C LYS A 3 -24.87 14.84 3.61
N GLN A 4 -24.28 16.02 3.78
CA GLN A 4 -24.34 17.05 2.76
C GLN A 4 -23.75 16.43 1.50
N ALA A 5 -24.63 16.04 0.57
CA ALA A 5 -24.21 15.65 -0.76
C ALA A 5 -23.57 16.90 -1.35
N LEU A 6 -22.24 16.89 -1.45
CA LEU A 6 -21.48 17.74 -2.36
C LEU A 6 -22.34 17.90 -3.61
N GLN A 7 -22.85 19.12 -3.84
CA GLN A 7 -23.69 19.44 -4.99
C GLN A 7 -22.83 19.38 -6.23
N ILE A 8 -22.50 18.18 -6.69
CA ILE A 8 -22.01 17.91 -8.03
C ILE A 8 -23.23 18.12 -8.93
N ARG A 9 -23.56 19.40 -9.20
CA ARG A 9 -24.65 19.76 -10.11
C ARG A 9 -24.23 19.31 -11.50
N SER A 10 -24.82 18.21 -11.96
CA SER A 10 -24.94 17.79 -13.36
C SER A 10 -23.63 17.94 -14.18
N CYS A 11 -22.60 17.17 -13.84
CA CYS A 11 -21.61 16.78 -14.84
C CYS A 11 -22.21 15.61 -15.64
N ASN A 12 -22.40 15.80 -16.94
CA ASN A 12 -22.91 14.76 -17.83
C ASN A 12 -21.84 13.67 -17.93
N SER A 13 -22.06 12.50 -17.32
CA SER A 13 -21.08 11.41 -17.27
C SER A 13 -20.73 10.79 -18.63
N SER A 14 -21.37 11.27 -19.70
CA SER A 14 -21.25 10.75 -21.07
C SER A 14 -20.01 11.27 -21.81
N ASP A 15 -19.45 12.42 -21.40
CA ASP A 15 -18.35 13.08 -22.11
C ASP A 15 -16.97 12.63 -21.61
N ARG A 16 -16.30 11.78 -22.40
CA ARG A 16 -14.97 11.22 -22.07
C ARG A 16 -13.92 12.29 -21.74
N CYS A 17 -13.98 13.45 -22.39
CA CYS A 17 -13.04 14.55 -22.17
C CYS A 17 -13.24 15.21 -20.80
N GLU A 18 -14.50 15.39 -20.36
CA GLU A 18 -14.81 15.96 -19.06
C GLU A 18 -14.39 15.01 -17.94
N THR A 19 -14.66 13.71 -18.08
CA THR A 19 -14.22 12.70 -17.10
C THR A 19 -12.70 12.68 -16.93
N GLN A 20 -11.94 12.84 -18.02
CA GLN A 20 -10.47 12.92 -17.95
C GLN A 20 -9.99 14.18 -17.22
N LYS A 21 -10.64 15.33 -17.45
CA LYS A 21 -10.34 16.56 -16.71
C LYS A 21 -10.61 16.39 -15.22
N TRP A 22 -11.76 15.81 -14.88
CA TRP A 22 -12.08 15.44 -13.49
C TRP A 22 -11.03 14.55 -12.86
N HIS A 23 -10.57 13.51 -13.56
CA HIS A 23 -9.53 12.64 -13.04
C HIS A 23 -8.20 13.37 -12.81
N ARG A 24 -7.82 14.30 -13.71
CA ARG A 24 -6.59 15.09 -13.55
C ARG A 24 -6.66 16.05 -12.36
N GLU A 25 -7.76 16.80 -12.24
CA GLU A 25 -7.92 17.75 -11.12
C GLU A 25 -8.11 17.01 -9.79
N ALA A 26 -8.82 15.88 -9.77
CA ALA A 26 -8.92 15.04 -8.57
C ALA A 26 -7.55 14.47 -8.15
N GLU A 27 -6.73 14.01 -9.11
CA GLU A 27 -5.38 13.52 -8.82
C GLU A 27 -4.48 14.65 -8.31
N ARG A 28 -4.59 15.84 -8.88
CA ARG A 28 -3.90 17.04 -8.40
C ARG A 28 -4.31 17.35 -6.96
N ALA A 29 -5.60 17.46 -6.68
CA ALA A 29 -6.11 17.73 -5.34
C ALA A 29 -5.66 16.65 -4.33
N LYS A 30 -5.63 15.37 -4.72
CA LYS A 30 -5.08 14.30 -3.90
C LYS A 30 -3.61 14.53 -3.54
N VAL A 31 -2.78 14.90 -4.52
CA VAL A 31 -1.35 15.17 -4.31
C VAL A 31 -1.16 16.39 -3.40
N GLU A 32 -1.96 17.44 -3.59
CA GLU A 32 -1.94 18.65 -2.76
C GLU A 32 -2.32 18.34 -1.30
N LEU A 33 -3.41 17.61 -1.07
CA LEU A 33 -3.86 17.19 0.27
C LEU A 33 -2.90 16.19 0.95
N SER A 34 -2.10 15.47 0.16
CA SER A 34 -1.06 14.56 0.66
C SER A 34 0.21 15.29 1.13
N SER A 35 0.37 16.58 0.80
CA SER A 35 1.50 17.41 1.24
C SER A 35 1.29 17.90 2.67
N ALA A 36 2.34 17.97 3.50
CA ALA A 36 2.20 18.29 4.92
C ALA A 36 1.52 19.66 5.18
N ASP A 37 1.74 20.63 4.31
CA ASP A 37 1.42 22.05 4.54
C ASP A 37 0.02 22.48 4.08
N ARG A 38 -0.69 21.66 3.28
CA ARG A 38 -2.02 22.02 2.76
C ARG A 38 -3.14 21.23 3.42
N GLU A 39 -4.15 21.94 3.90
CA GLU A 39 -5.35 21.37 4.53
C GLU A 39 -6.58 21.39 3.62
N GLU A 40 -6.55 22.19 2.55
CA GLU A 40 -7.64 22.39 1.61
C GLU A 40 -7.11 22.35 0.16
N ALA A 41 -7.91 21.80 -0.75
CA ALA A 41 -7.65 21.82 -2.18
C ALA A 41 -8.93 22.13 -2.95
N THR A 42 -8.80 22.93 -4.00
CA THR A 42 -9.91 23.31 -4.88
C THR A 42 -9.81 22.51 -6.17
N ILE A 43 -10.91 21.85 -6.52
CA ILE A 43 -11.09 21.17 -7.80
C ILE A 43 -11.96 22.09 -8.65
N SER A 44 -11.38 22.69 -9.68
CA SER A 44 -12.05 23.62 -10.59
C SER A 44 -12.14 23.02 -11.98
N LEU A 45 -13.33 23.04 -12.59
CA LEU A 45 -13.57 22.43 -13.89
C LEU A 45 -13.99 23.44 -14.95
N GLY A 46 -13.04 23.90 -15.78
CA GLY A 46 -13.32 24.71 -16.97
C GLY A 46 -13.86 26.12 -16.69
N ASP A 47 -13.80 26.97 -17.73
CA ASP A 47 -14.34 28.33 -17.67
C ASP A 47 -15.88 28.35 -17.74
N GLU A 48 -16.48 29.34 -17.09
CA GLU A 48 -17.93 29.56 -16.97
C GLU A 48 -18.72 29.35 -18.28
N PRO A 49 -19.97 28.83 -18.24
CA PRO A 49 -20.91 28.92 -17.11
C PRO A 49 -21.22 27.58 -16.39
N ARG A 50 -20.52 26.48 -16.73
CA ARG A 50 -20.65 25.17 -16.05
C ARG A 50 -19.41 24.80 -15.24
N GLY A 51 -18.70 25.82 -14.77
CA GLY A 51 -17.63 25.68 -13.80
C GLY A 51 -18.19 25.10 -12.50
N CYS A 52 -17.56 24.06 -11.99
CA CYS A 52 -17.85 23.53 -10.67
C CYS A 52 -16.57 23.62 -9.85
N ASP A 53 -16.64 24.44 -8.81
CA ASP A 53 -15.58 24.57 -7.83
C ASP A 53 -15.97 23.78 -6.59
N VAL A 54 -15.19 22.75 -6.30
CA VAL A 54 -15.35 21.94 -5.10
C VAL A 54 -14.13 22.18 -4.22
N ASN A 55 -14.36 22.73 -3.02
CA ASN A 55 -13.34 22.80 -1.98
C ASN A 55 -13.41 21.53 -1.14
N LEU A 56 -12.29 20.81 -1.06
CA LEU A 56 -12.15 19.58 -0.30
C LEU A 56 -11.13 19.76 0.81
N THR A 57 -11.52 19.48 2.04
CA THR A 57 -10.62 19.48 3.20
C THR A 57 -9.93 18.13 3.37
N ARG A 58 -8.77 18.10 4.03
CA ARG A 58 -8.06 16.86 4.39
C ARG A 58 -8.95 15.89 5.20
N LYS A 59 -9.79 16.42 6.10
CA LYS A 59 -10.69 15.60 6.92
C LYS A 59 -11.74 14.89 6.06
N GLU A 60 -12.34 15.60 5.12
CA GLU A 60 -13.30 15.02 4.17
C GLU A 60 -12.63 13.99 3.27
N PHE A 61 -11.44 14.29 2.74
CA PHE A 61 -10.66 13.35 1.95
C PHE A 61 -10.32 12.07 2.72
N ASN A 62 -9.89 12.19 3.98
CA ASN A 62 -9.64 11.03 4.84
C ASN A 62 -10.93 10.23 5.07
N GLY A 63 -12.08 10.90 5.24
CA GLY A 63 -13.38 10.23 5.35
C GLY A 63 -13.81 9.49 4.06
N LEU A 64 -13.44 9.99 2.89
CA LEU A 64 -13.68 9.31 1.61
C LEU A 64 -12.79 8.08 1.41
N THR A 65 -11.56 8.14 1.94
CA THR A 65 -10.56 7.08 1.77
C THR A 65 -10.51 6.07 2.92
N GLU A 66 -11.30 6.29 3.97
CA GLU A 66 -11.33 5.46 5.17
C GLU A 66 -11.57 3.97 4.87
N LEU A 67 -12.42 3.65 3.89
CA LEU A 67 -12.71 2.26 3.51
C LEU A 67 -11.54 1.53 2.83
N LEU A 68 -10.55 2.26 2.32
CA LEU A 68 -9.41 1.67 1.63
C LEU A 68 -8.31 1.21 2.61
N VAL A 69 -8.21 1.87 3.76
CA VAL A 69 -7.15 1.62 4.75
C VAL A 69 -7.28 0.23 5.38
N PRO A 70 -8.47 -0.25 5.81
CA PRO A 70 -8.63 -1.61 6.33
C PRO A 70 -8.32 -2.71 5.31
N ARG A 71 -8.54 -2.44 4.01
CA ARG A 71 -8.25 -3.42 2.94
C ARG A 71 -6.77 -3.75 2.82
N LEU A 72 -5.89 -2.85 3.28
CA LEU A 72 -4.45 -3.10 3.32
C LEU A 72 -4.06 -4.17 4.35
N TRP A 73 -4.93 -4.47 5.33
CA TRP A 73 -4.62 -5.44 6.37
C TRP A 73 -4.58 -6.88 5.86
N ALA A 74 -5.53 -7.26 5.00
CA ALA A 74 -5.62 -8.63 4.47
C ALA A 74 -4.30 -9.12 3.82
N PRO A 75 -3.67 -8.37 2.89
CA PRO A 75 -2.39 -8.80 2.33
C PRO A 75 -1.24 -8.75 3.35
N LEU A 76 -1.22 -7.79 4.28
CA LEU A 76 -0.18 -7.70 5.31
C LEU A 76 -0.23 -8.88 6.27
N LYS A 77 -1.44 -9.29 6.68
CA LYS A 77 -1.64 -10.47 7.53
C LYS A 77 -1.15 -11.74 6.84
N ALA A 78 -1.51 -11.94 5.58
CA ALA A 78 -1.07 -13.10 4.79
C ALA A 78 0.47 -13.17 4.68
N VAL A 79 1.12 -12.03 4.45
CA VAL A 79 2.58 -11.93 4.43
C VAL A 79 3.18 -12.20 5.81
N GLY A 80 2.55 -11.67 6.87
CA GLY A 80 3.00 -11.89 8.24
C GLY A 80 2.97 -13.36 8.65
N GLU A 81 1.92 -14.08 8.26
CA GLU A 81 1.80 -15.52 8.50
C GLU A 81 2.85 -16.31 7.71
N THR A 82 3.04 -15.99 6.42
CA THR A 82 3.99 -16.70 5.54
C THR A 82 5.45 -16.44 5.92
N ALA A 83 5.78 -15.21 6.32
CA ALA A 83 7.13 -14.81 6.66
C ALA A 83 7.43 -14.92 8.17
N HIS A 84 6.48 -15.42 8.97
CA HIS A 84 6.54 -15.50 10.43
C HIS A 84 6.93 -14.16 11.08
N ILE A 85 6.28 -13.07 10.65
CA ILE A 85 6.54 -11.72 11.14
C ILE A 85 5.59 -11.37 12.29
N GLU A 86 6.14 -10.91 13.41
CA GLU A 86 5.37 -10.36 14.52
C GLU A 86 5.03 -8.87 14.27
N TRP A 87 3.74 -8.56 14.19
CA TRP A 87 3.24 -7.18 14.13
C TRP A 87 3.12 -6.58 15.54
N SER A 88 3.47 -5.29 15.70
CA SER A 88 3.41 -4.61 17.00
C SER A 88 2.01 -4.14 17.39
N GLY A 89 1.10 -4.00 16.42
CA GLY A 89 -0.27 -3.52 16.66
C GLY A 89 -1.24 -4.05 15.61
N ARG A 90 -2.53 -4.17 15.99
CA ARG A 90 -3.63 -4.47 15.07
C ARG A 90 -4.38 -3.19 14.71
N PRO A 91 -4.84 -3.03 13.46
CA PRO A 91 -5.67 -1.89 13.09
C PRO A 91 -7.04 -1.98 13.77
N ALA A 92 -7.63 -0.83 14.10
CA ALA A 92 -8.91 -0.70 14.82
C ALA A 92 -10.14 -1.34 14.12
N CYS A 93 -9.98 -1.93 12.94
CA CYS A 93 -11.05 -2.64 12.23
C CYS A 93 -11.41 -3.98 12.91
N GLU A 94 -10.59 -4.50 13.82
CA GLU A 94 -10.94 -5.63 14.69
C GLU A 94 -11.59 -5.11 15.99
N THR A 95 -12.76 -4.45 15.90
CA THR A 95 -13.60 -4.22 17.08
C THR A 95 -14.96 -4.87 16.87
N HIS A 96 -15.25 -5.88 17.71
CA HIS A 96 -16.41 -6.76 17.77
C HIS A 96 -16.47 -7.87 16.72
N GLU A 97 -15.73 -8.95 16.96
CA GLU A 97 -16.31 -10.17 17.55
C GLU A 97 -15.20 -11.10 18.05
N THR A 98 -15.46 -11.70 19.21
CA THR A 98 -14.61 -12.64 19.94
C THR A 98 -13.29 -12.09 20.49
N ALA A 99 -13.41 -11.37 21.61
CA ALA A 99 -12.65 -11.73 22.79
C ALA A 99 -13.11 -13.13 23.27
N THR A 100 -12.84 -14.17 22.49
CA THR A 100 -12.48 -15.45 23.06
C THR A 100 -10.98 -15.39 23.21
N SER A 101 -10.52 -15.70 24.40
CA SER A 101 -9.13 -15.98 24.70
C SER A 101 -8.68 -17.20 23.91
N ASP A 102 -8.59 -17.09 22.60
CA ASP A 102 -7.95 -18.08 21.76
C ASP A 102 -6.51 -17.62 21.66
N SER A 103 -5.75 -18.02 22.69
CA SER A 103 -4.43 -18.58 22.45
C SER A 103 -4.51 -19.36 21.15
N VAL A 104 -4.06 -18.78 20.04
CA VAL A 104 -3.99 -19.52 18.78
C VAL A 104 -2.83 -20.48 18.94
N ASP A 105 -3.18 -21.57 19.60
CA ASP A 105 -2.65 -22.90 19.58
C ASP A 105 -1.27 -23.02 18.93
N ALA A 106 -0.27 -23.09 19.80
CA ALA A 106 0.99 -23.81 19.58
C ALA A 106 0.76 -25.33 19.38
N THR A 107 -0.34 -25.73 18.73
CA THR A 107 -0.86 -27.11 18.63
C THR A 107 -1.44 -27.42 17.24
N LYS A 108 -1.20 -26.58 16.23
CA LYS A 108 -1.19 -27.03 14.83
C LYS A 108 0.16 -27.69 14.62
N SER A 109 0.21 -29.03 14.50
CA SER A 109 1.41 -29.88 14.33
C SER A 109 2.64 -29.06 13.98
N ALA A 110 3.42 -28.68 15.01
CA ALA A 110 4.50 -27.73 14.86
C ALA A 110 5.45 -28.29 13.81
N ASP A 111 5.47 -27.68 12.62
CA ASP A 111 6.45 -28.02 11.61
C ASP A 111 7.81 -27.90 12.32
N PRO A 112 8.60 -28.99 12.44
CA PRO A 112 9.83 -28.98 13.23
C PRO A 112 10.89 -28.04 12.65
N TYR A 113 10.62 -27.48 11.47
CA TYR A 113 11.44 -26.51 10.76
C TYR A 113 10.84 -25.10 10.72
N ALA A 114 9.78 -24.82 11.50
CA ALA A 114 9.21 -23.48 11.56
C ALA A 114 10.26 -22.46 12.02
N PRO A 115 10.56 -21.41 11.23
CA PRO A 115 11.55 -20.42 11.60
C PRO A 115 11.05 -19.60 12.82
N PRO A 116 11.97 -19.10 13.66
CA PRO A 116 11.59 -18.25 14.79
C PRO A 116 10.91 -16.96 14.31
N PRO A 117 10.03 -16.36 15.12
CA PRO A 117 9.34 -15.13 14.76
C PRO A 117 10.33 -14.00 14.48
N ARG A 118 10.10 -13.28 13.38
CA ARG A 118 10.97 -12.20 12.89
C ARG A 118 10.29 -10.85 13.09
N ARG A 119 11.08 -9.81 13.36
CA ARG A 119 10.61 -8.43 13.48
C ARG A 119 11.09 -7.60 12.30
N VAL A 120 10.21 -6.74 11.80
CA VAL A 120 10.56 -5.79 10.74
C VAL A 120 11.56 -4.78 11.31
N THR A 121 12.70 -4.62 10.64
CA THR A 121 13.72 -3.63 11.04
C THR A 121 13.49 -2.28 10.35
N GLN A 122 13.07 -2.33 9.08
CA GLN A 122 12.86 -1.14 8.27
C GLN A 122 11.68 -1.35 7.32
N VAL A 123 10.90 -0.30 7.10
CA VAL A 123 9.82 -0.25 6.12
C VAL A 123 10.20 0.76 5.05
N VAL A 124 10.15 0.30 3.80
CA VAL A 124 10.38 1.14 2.61
C VAL A 124 9.06 1.29 1.87
N LEU A 125 8.63 2.53 1.66
CA LEU A 125 7.40 2.84 0.94
C LEU A 125 7.70 3.18 -0.52
N ALA A 126 7.33 2.28 -1.41
CA ALA A 126 7.39 2.49 -2.86
C ALA A 126 6.02 2.89 -3.41
N GLY A 127 6.01 3.67 -4.50
CA GLY A 127 4.80 4.14 -5.17
C GLY A 127 4.29 5.51 -4.71
N GLY A 128 3.58 6.20 -5.60
CA GLY A 128 3.08 7.56 -5.36
C GLY A 128 1.97 7.63 -4.32
N SER A 129 1.06 6.65 -4.30
CA SER A 129 -0.05 6.58 -3.34
C SER A 129 0.41 6.31 -1.91
N SER A 130 1.54 5.63 -1.73
CA SER A 130 2.17 5.37 -0.43
C SER A 130 2.66 6.64 0.28
N GLN A 131 2.62 7.81 -0.38
CA GLN A 131 2.95 9.10 0.23
C GLN A 131 1.83 9.67 1.10
N LEU A 132 0.62 9.12 1.00
CA LEU A 132 -0.52 9.50 1.81
C LEU A 132 -0.20 9.41 3.32
N PRO A 133 -0.48 10.46 4.12
CA PRO A 133 -0.20 10.46 5.56
C PRO A 133 -0.85 9.28 6.29
N VAL A 134 -2.10 8.95 5.96
CA VAL A 134 -2.86 7.84 6.58
C VAL A 134 -2.17 6.49 6.40
N VAL A 135 -1.48 6.27 5.28
CA VAL A 135 -0.74 5.02 5.00
C VAL A 135 0.52 4.95 5.85
N LYS A 136 1.25 6.08 5.97
CA LYS A 136 2.46 6.17 6.80
C LYS A 136 2.13 5.96 8.28
N GLU A 137 1.03 6.53 8.75
CA GLU A 137 0.54 6.35 10.12
C GLU A 137 0.13 4.92 10.39
N LEU A 138 -0.59 4.27 9.47
CA LEU A 138 -0.96 2.87 9.58
C LEU A 138 0.30 2.00 9.72
N MET A 139 1.27 2.14 8.82
CA MET A 139 2.49 1.33 8.84
C MET A 139 3.32 1.56 10.11
N THR A 140 3.37 2.80 10.60
CA THR A 140 4.00 3.14 11.88
C THR A 140 3.30 2.44 13.06
N LYS A 141 1.97 2.39 13.06
CA LYS A 141 1.18 1.70 14.10
C LYS A 141 1.35 0.17 14.04
N LEU A 142 1.39 -0.40 12.83
CA LEU A 142 1.49 -1.85 12.61
C LEU A 142 2.89 -2.41 12.91
N THR A 143 3.94 -1.66 12.58
CA THR A 143 5.33 -2.12 12.72
C THR A 143 6.03 -1.56 13.95
N GLY A 144 5.51 -0.49 14.56
CA GLY A 144 6.11 0.18 15.70
C GLY A 144 7.34 1.03 15.34
N ILE A 145 7.70 1.07 14.05
CA ILE A 145 8.85 1.82 13.54
C ILE A 145 8.44 3.28 13.35
N ARG A 146 8.90 4.15 14.25
CA ARG A 146 8.56 5.59 14.27
C ARG A 146 9.03 6.36 13.04
N THR A 147 10.15 5.97 12.44
CA THR A 147 10.71 6.67 11.27
C THR A 147 10.75 5.75 10.06
N LEU A 148 9.81 5.97 9.14
CA LEU A 148 9.82 5.31 7.83
C LEU A 148 10.92 5.96 6.97
N ARG A 149 12.15 5.48 7.11
CA ARG A 149 13.27 5.92 6.28
C ARG A 149 13.11 5.33 4.89
N CYS A 150 12.94 6.20 3.90
CA CYS A 150 13.01 5.82 2.50
C CYS A 150 14.33 6.36 1.93
N PRO A 151 15.43 5.56 1.97
CA PRO A 151 16.71 5.97 1.40
C PRO A 151 16.69 6.03 -0.13
N VAL A 152 15.62 5.52 -0.75
CA VAL A 152 15.45 5.47 -2.21
C VAL A 152 14.26 6.32 -2.60
N HIS A 153 14.33 6.96 -3.77
CA HIS A 153 13.22 7.77 -4.26
C HIS A 153 11.98 6.88 -4.56
N PRO A 154 10.80 7.17 -3.99
CA PRO A 154 9.64 6.25 -4.01
C PRO A 154 9.08 6.01 -5.42
N LYS A 155 9.27 6.95 -6.36
CA LYS A 155 8.84 6.81 -7.76
C LYS A 155 9.88 6.16 -8.68
N LEU A 156 11.15 6.17 -8.29
CA LEU A 156 12.26 5.74 -9.15
C LEU A 156 12.92 4.45 -8.67
N CYS A 157 12.65 4.02 -7.42
CA CYS A 157 13.24 2.85 -6.80
C CYS A 157 13.10 1.58 -7.65
N VAL A 158 11.93 1.36 -8.27
CA VAL A 158 11.68 0.19 -9.12
C VAL A 158 12.53 0.22 -10.39
N ALA A 159 12.55 1.34 -11.12
CA ALA A 159 13.35 1.49 -12.33
C ALA A 159 14.86 1.40 -12.04
N THR A 160 15.29 1.97 -10.91
CA THR A 160 16.68 1.88 -10.45
C THR A 160 17.06 0.44 -10.12
N GLY A 161 16.19 -0.29 -9.42
CA GLY A 161 16.39 -1.71 -9.11
C GLY A 161 16.46 -2.57 -10.37
N ALA A 162 15.62 -2.30 -11.36
CA ALA A 162 15.65 -2.99 -12.65
C ALA A 162 16.97 -2.74 -13.42
N ALA A 163 17.48 -1.51 -13.41
CA ALA A 163 18.76 -1.18 -14.03
C ALA A 163 19.94 -1.89 -13.34
N ILE A 164 19.94 -1.95 -12.00
CA ILE A 164 20.95 -2.70 -11.23
C ILE A 164 20.89 -4.18 -11.58
N PHE A 165 19.68 -4.76 -11.63
CA PHE A 165 19.49 -6.17 -11.99
C PHE A 165 19.98 -6.48 -13.41
N ALA A 166 19.74 -5.60 -14.38
CA ALA A 166 20.28 -5.74 -15.73
C ALA A 166 21.82 -5.73 -15.74
N GLY A 167 22.45 -4.83 -14.98
CA GLY A 167 23.90 -4.81 -14.83
C GLY A 167 24.47 -6.05 -14.13
N MET A 168 23.71 -6.67 -13.21
CA MET A 168 24.08 -7.96 -12.63
C MET A 168 24.05 -9.08 -13.66
N MET A 169 23.04 -9.12 -14.52
CA MET A 169 22.93 -10.12 -15.59
C MET A 169 24.04 -9.97 -16.65
N GLU A 170 24.46 -8.75 -16.94
CA GLU A 170 25.59 -8.45 -17.84
C GLU A 170 26.96 -8.73 -17.19
N GLY A 171 27.01 -8.87 -15.87
CA GLY A 171 28.26 -9.03 -15.11
C GLY A 171 29.00 -7.72 -14.83
N SER A 172 28.42 -6.56 -15.17
CA SER A 172 28.97 -5.23 -14.84
C SER A 172 28.80 -4.88 -13.36
N VAL A 173 27.82 -5.47 -12.69
CA VAL A 173 27.60 -5.36 -11.23
C VAL A 173 27.84 -6.72 -10.56
N GLY A 174 28.94 -6.83 -9.81
CA GLY A 174 29.29 -8.06 -9.07
C GLY A 174 29.01 -7.97 -7.56
N ARG A 175 29.10 -9.12 -6.89
CA ARG A 175 28.96 -9.29 -5.41
C ARG A 175 27.56 -8.99 -4.85
N ILE A 176 26.52 -9.30 -5.61
CA ILE A 176 25.14 -9.27 -5.14
C ILE A 176 24.51 -10.63 -5.48
N GLU A 177 23.93 -11.30 -4.48
CA GLU A 177 23.18 -12.55 -4.65
C GLU A 177 21.71 -12.26 -4.36
N ILE A 178 20.83 -12.62 -5.29
CA ILE A 178 19.38 -12.40 -5.18
C ILE A 178 18.71 -13.77 -5.30
N MET A 179 17.87 -14.09 -4.31
CA MET A 179 17.07 -15.31 -4.29
C MET A 179 15.60 -14.91 -4.18
N ASP A 180 14.80 -15.33 -5.16
CA ASP A 180 13.34 -15.16 -5.13
C ASP A 180 12.65 -16.52 -4.95
N GLY A 181 11.43 -16.51 -4.39
CA GLY A 181 10.66 -17.73 -4.11
C GLY A 181 10.34 -18.55 -5.36
N SER A 182 10.17 -17.89 -6.51
CA SER A 182 10.03 -18.54 -7.81
C SER A 182 11.28 -19.33 -8.22
N TYR A 183 12.46 -18.77 -7.94
CA TYR A 183 13.75 -19.39 -8.23
C TYR A 183 14.04 -20.56 -7.29
N ALA A 184 13.67 -20.45 -6.01
CA ALA A 184 13.76 -21.53 -5.06
C ALA A 184 12.86 -22.71 -5.45
N TRP A 185 11.64 -22.43 -5.93
CA TRP A 185 10.71 -23.44 -6.44
C TRP A 185 11.25 -24.14 -7.69
N GLU A 186 11.82 -23.40 -8.64
CA GLU A 186 12.41 -23.98 -9.85
C GLU A 186 13.64 -24.85 -9.53
N MET A 187 14.51 -24.39 -8.63
CA MET A 187 15.66 -25.15 -8.14
C MET A 187 15.22 -26.42 -7.41
N HIS A 188 14.18 -26.34 -6.58
CA HIS A 188 13.62 -27.50 -5.89
C HIS A 188 13.02 -28.50 -6.89
N GLY A 189 12.25 -28.03 -7.89
CA GLY A 189 11.70 -28.88 -8.94
C GLY A 189 12.77 -29.57 -9.78
N ARG A 190 13.87 -28.87 -10.09
CA ARG A 190 15.04 -29.45 -10.77
C ARG A 190 15.79 -30.48 -9.91
N ALA A 191 15.96 -30.21 -8.61
CA ALA A 191 16.69 -31.09 -7.69
C ALA A 191 15.89 -32.36 -7.33
N THR A 192 14.57 -32.24 -7.18
CA THR A 192 13.68 -33.35 -6.79
C THR A 192 13.04 -34.07 -7.97
N GLY A 193 13.13 -33.52 -9.17
CA GLY A 193 12.45 -34.03 -10.37
C GLY A 193 10.93 -33.86 -10.34
N PHE A 194 10.38 -33.19 -9.32
CA PHE A 194 8.94 -32.94 -9.20
C PHE A 194 8.55 -31.72 -10.04
N GLN A 195 7.99 -31.97 -11.21
CA GLN A 195 7.24 -30.95 -11.96
C GLN A 195 5.75 -31.15 -11.70
N PRO A 196 5.08 -30.23 -10.98
CA PRO A 196 3.63 -30.28 -10.89
C PRO A 196 3.09 -29.97 -12.29
N SER A 197 2.42 -30.95 -12.90
CA SER A 197 1.60 -30.71 -14.08
C SER A 197 0.49 -29.74 -13.70
N LEU A 198 0.39 -28.64 -14.45
CA LEU A 198 -0.70 -27.64 -14.38
C LEU A 198 -2.09 -28.28 -14.38
#